data_AF-A0A356FTS0-F1
#
_entry.id   AF-A0A356FTS0-F1
#
_cell.length_a   1.000
_cell.length_b   1.000
_cell.length_c   1.000
_cell.angle_alpha   90.00
_cell.angle_beta   90.00
_cell.angle_gamma   90.00
#
_symmetry.space_group_name_H-M   'P 1'
#
loop_
_entity.id
_entity.type
_entity.pdbx_description
1 polymer ?
#
loop_
_entity_poly.entity_id
_entity_poly.type
_entity_poly.pdbx_seq_one_letter_code
_entity_poly.pdbx_strand_id
1 'polypeptide(L)'
;MDKLSEIMAAKRHAYRNLIRPVRDSELERLAQMQKQGGSFYDALARKDRLSVIAEIKRKSPSAGQIADQGLDAVEQARKYTNAKADCFSILTDTDYFRGSLRDLWDVVEFLEAH
;
A
#
# COMPACT_ATOMS: atom_id res chain seq x y z
N MET A 1 -9.15 23.51 -10.52
CA MET A 1 -8.61 22.78 -9.35
C MET A 1 -7.88 21.56 -9.92
N ASP A 2 -6.62 21.34 -9.59
CA ASP A 2 -5.89 20.17 -10.09
C ASP A 2 -6.37 18.87 -9.39
N LYS A 3 -6.03 17.70 -9.96
CA LYS A 3 -6.54 16.41 -9.47
C LYS A 3 -6.02 16.06 -8.08
N LEU A 4 -4.81 16.50 -7.72
CA LEU A 4 -4.25 16.28 -6.38
C LEU A 4 -5.04 17.08 -5.34
N SER A 5 -5.34 18.34 -5.62
CA SER A 5 -6.16 19.20 -4.77
C SER A 5 -7.56 18.59 -4.52
N GLU A 6 -8.17 18.01 -5.56
CA GLU A 6 -9.44 17.28 -5.43
C GLU A 6 -9.34 16.07 -4.49
N ILE A 7 -8.33 15.21 -4.70
CA ILE A 7 -8.09 14.02 -3.86
C ILE A 7 -7.85 14.42 -2.39
N MET A 8 -7.04 15.45 -2.17
CA MET A 8 -6.75 15.95 -0.82
C MET A 8 -8.00 16.46 -0.12
N ALA A 9 -8.86 17.22 -0.83
CA ALA A 9 -10.12 17.71 -0.28
C ALA A 9 -11.07 16.56 0.07
N ALA A 10 -11.20 15.56 -0.81
CA ALA A 10 -12.01 14.37 -0.57
C ALA A 10 -11.52 13.58 0.65
N LYS A 11 -10.20 13.37 0.80
CA LYS A 11 -9.66 12.66 1.97
C LYS A 11 -9.80 13.42 3.27
N ARG A 12 -9.58 14.74 3.28
CA ARG A 12 -9.87 15.57 4.46
C ARG A 12 -11.32 15.43 4.90
N HIS A 13 -12.25 15.43 3.94
CA HIS A 13 -13.67 15.24 4.24
C HIS A 13 -13.96 13.83 4.78
N ALA A 14 -13.43 12.78 4.13
CA ALA A 14 -13.64 11.40 4.53
C ALA A 14 -13.15 11.11 5.96
N TYR A 15 -11.99 11.67 6.34
CA TYR A 15 -11.39 11.46 7.66
C TYR A 15 -11.82 12.47 8.73
N ARG A 16 -12.66 13.46 8.40
CA ARG A 16 -13.02 14.56 9.32
C ARG A 16 -13.54 14.08 10.68
N ASN A 17 -14.27 12.95 10.69
CA ASN A 17 -14.86 12.36 11.89
C ASN A 17 -14.01 11.22 12.48
N LEU A 18 -12.93 10.83 11.81
CA LEU A 18 -12.02 9.77 12.21
C LEU A 18 -10.76 10.32 12.88
N ILE A 19 -10.41 11.58 12.59
CA ILE A 19 -9.28 12.27 13.21
C ILE A 19 -9.62 12.54 14.68
N ARG A 20 -8.76 12.04 15.56
CA ARG A 20 -8.80 12.29 17.00
C ARG A 20 -7.38 12.46 17.53
N PRO A 21 -7.20 13.08 18.71
CA PRO A 21 -5.93 13.01 19.41
C PRO A 21 -5.49 11.56 19.61
N VAL A 22 -4.21 11.30 19.36
CA VAL A 22 -3.55 10.02 19.64
C VAL A 22 -2.70 10.21 20.89
N ARG A 23 -2.86 9.34 21.89
CA ARG A 23 -2.11 9.42 23.14
C ARG A 23 -0.73 8.79 22.96
N ASP A 24 0.26 9.26 23.72
CA ASP A 24 1.62 8.70 23.67
C ASP A 24 1.62 7.20 23.96
N SER A 25 0.82 6.72 24.93
CA SER A 25 0.68 5.29 25.22
C SER A 25 0.11 4.47 24.07
N GLU A 26 -0.70 5.07 23.20
CA GLU A 26 -1.19 4.41 21.99
C GLU A 26 -0.08 4.33 20.93
N LEU A 27 0.73 5.38 20.78
CA LEU A 27 1.90 5.39 19.91
C LEU A 27 2.96 4.38 20.38
N GLU A 28 3.23 4.31 21.69
CA GLU A 28 4.13 3.33 22.29
C GLU A 28 3.67 1.90 22.00
N ARG A 29 2.38 1.62 22.17
CA ARG A 29 1.81 0.32 21.84
C ARG A 29 1.96 -0.02 20.36
N LEU A 30 1.70 0.94 19.46
CA LEU A 30 1.90 0.75 18.02
C LEU A 30 3.38 0.55 17.65
N ALA A 31 4.30 1.23 18.34
CA ALA A 31 5.74 1.06 18.15
C ALA A 31 6.24 -0.30 18.66
N GLN A 32 5.60 -0.86 19.68
CA GLN A 32 5.85 -2.20 20.20
C GLN A 32 5.22 -3.30 19.35
N MET A 33 4.19 -2.99 18.55
CA MET A 33 3.67 -3.96 17.59
C MET A 33 4.81 -4.39 16.68
N GLN A 34 5.03 -5.70 16.66
CA GLN A 34 6.17 -6.32 16.01
C GLN A 34 6.26 -5.83 14.56
N LYS A 35 7.42 -5.30 14.17
CA LYS A 35 7.72 -5.02 12.77
C LYS A 35 7.79 -6.37 12.07
N GLN A 36 6.67 -6.82 11.52
CA GLN A 36 6.66 -7.98 10.68
C GLN A 36 7.23 -7.59 9.31
N GLY A 37 8.14 -8.41 8.79
CA GLY A 37 8.85 -8.15 7.53
C GLY A 37 10.21 -7.46 7.67
N GLY A 38 10.92 -7.39 6.54
CA GLY A 38 12.22 -6.74 6.43
C GLY A 38 12.13 -5.21 6.37
N SER A 39 13.28 -4.56 6.42
CA SER A 39 13.39 -3.12 6.21
C SER A 39 13.20 -2.78 4.73
N PHE A 40 12.20 -1.94 4.43
CA PHE A 40 11.96 -1.42 3.07
C PHE A 40 13.19 -0.69 2.53
N TYR A 41 13.92 0.04 3.38
CA TYR A 41 15.16 0.70 3.01
C TYR A 41 16.25 -0.30 2.62
N ASP A 42 16.49 -1.32 3.45
CA ASP A 42 17.55 -2.29 3.19
C ASP A 42 17.25 -3.15 1.96
N ALA A 43 15.97 -3.45 1.71
CA ALA A 43 15.54 -4.15 0.51
C ALA A 43 15.91 -3.37 -0.78
N LEU A 44 15.81 -2.04 -0.75
CA LEU A 44 16.14 -1.17 -1.88
C LEU A 44 17.61 -0.76 -1.98
N ALA A 45 18.35 -0.76 -0.86
CA ALA A 45 19.73 -0.30 -0.79
C ALA A 45 20.77 -1.28 -1.36
N ARG A 46 20.32 -2.40 -1.93
CA ARG A 46 21.17 -3.39 -2.59
C ARG A 46 21.92 -2.75 -3.76
N LYS A 47 23.22 -3.04 -3.88
CA LYS A 47 24.12 -2.43 -4.89
C LYS A 47 24.45 -3.38 -6.04
N ASP A 48 24.14 -4.65 -5.89
CA ASP A 48 24.45 -5.74 -6.83
C ASP A 48 23.43 -5.87 -7.96
N ARG A 49 22.26 -5.21 -7.86
CA ARG A 49 21.19 -5.27 -8.85
C ARG A 49 20.31 -4.02 -8.84
N LEU A 50 19.49 -3.88 -9.88
CA LEU A 50 18.37 -2.94 -9.88
C LEU A 50 17.32 -3.39 -8.86
N SER A 51 16.99 -2.51 -7.91
CA SER A 51 15.90 -2.73 -6.95
C SER A 51 14.56 -2.30 -7.54
N VAL A 52 13.51 -3.11 -7.38
CA VAL A 52 12.18 -2.86 -7.94
C VAL A 52 11.13 -2.78 -6.85
N ILE A 53 10.38 -1.66 -6.84
CA ILE A 53 9.11 -1.53 -6.12
C ILE A 53 7.98 -1.87 -7.10
N ALA A 54 7.33 -3.01 -6.90
CA ALA A 54 6.21 -3.44 -7.74
C ALA A 54 4.89 -2.91 -7.16
N GLU A 55 4.13 -2.17 -7.98
CA GLU A 55 2.89 -1.52 -7.54
C GLU A 55 1.64 -2.32 -7.94
N ILE A 56 0.76 -2.57 -6.96
CA ILE A 56 -0.57 -3.15 -7.16
C ILE A 56 -1.58 -2.01 -7.25
N LYS A 57 -2.00 -1.69 -8.47
CA LYS A 57 -2.90 -0.57 -8.79
C LYS A 57 -3.95 -0.97 -9.83
N ARG A 58 -5.23 -0.81 -9.48
CA ARG A 58 -6.36 -1.16 -10.39
C ARG A 58 -6.77 0.01 -11.29
N LYS A 59 -6.75 1.23 -10.76
CA LYS A 59 -7.15 2.45 -11.49
C LYS A 59 -6.19 3.61 -11.19
N SER A 60 -6.06 4.53 -12.13
CA SER A 60 -5.45 5.84 -11.92
C SER A 60 -6.39 6.95 -12.40
N PRO A 61 -6.46 8.10 -11.70
CA PRO A 61 -7.15 9.29 -12.20
C PRO A 61 -6.68 9.77 -13.58
N SER A 62 -5.39 9.61 -13.91
CA SER A 62 -4.80 10.08 -15.16
C SER A 62 -4.92 9.08 -16.31
N ALA A 63 -4.79 7.78 -16.01
CA ALA A 63 -4.76 6.71 -17.02
C ALA A 63 -6.06 5.89 -17.11
N GLY A 64 -7.04 6.15 -16.24
CA GLY A 64 -8.26 5.38 -16.18
C GLY A 64 -8.04 3.98 -15.58
N GLN A 65 -8.70 2.97 -16.13
CA GLN A 65 -8.58 1.59 -15.69
C GLN A 65 -7.22 1.02 -16.12
N ILE A 66 -6.43 0.49 -15.18
CA ILE A 66 -5.08 -0.04 -15.44
C ILE A 66 -5.08 -1.57 -15.43
N ALA A 67 -5.81 -2.17 -14.50
CA ALA A 67 -5.99 -3.61 -14.40
C ALA A 67 -7.48 -3.93 -14.28
N ASP A 68 -7.86 -5.20 -14.44
CA ASP A 68 -9.24 -5.63 -14.22
C ASP A 68 -9.73 -5.26 -12.80
N GLN A 69 -11.03 -4.97 -12.64
CA GLN A 69 -11.58 -4.67 -11.31
C GLN A 69 -11.52 -5.88 -10.38
N GLY A 70 -11.57 -7.09 -10.93
CA GLY A 70 -11.37 -8.36 -10.23
C GLY A 70 -9.91 -8.73 -10.01
N LEU A 71 -8.94 -7.81 -10.20
CA LEU A 71 -7.56 -8.06 -9.82
C LEU A 71 -7.47 -8.41 -8.33
N ASP A 72 -7.09 -9.64 -8.04
CA ASP A 72 -6.75 -10.10 -6.70
C ASP A 72 -5.35 -9.60 -6.33
N ALA A 73 -5.25 -8.87 -5.22
CA ALA A 73 -4.00 -8.29 -4.75
C ALA A 73 -3.00 -9.37 -4.31
N VAL A 74 -3.45 -10.46 -3.71
CA VAL A 74 -2.60 -11.59 -3.26
C VAL A 74 -2.04 -12.32 -4.47
N GLU A 75 -2.87 -12.61 -5.48
CA GLU A 75 -2.37 -13.26 -6.70
C GLU A 75 -1.42 -12.36 -7.49
N GLN A 76 -1.65 -11.05 -7.49
CA GLN A 76 -0.69 -10.11 -8.07
C GLN A 76 0.61 -10.06 -7.26
N ALA A 77 0.52 -10.10 -5.93
CA ALA A 77 1.69 -10.13 -5.06
C ALA A 77 2.52 -11.40 -5.29
N ARG A 78 1.88 -12.56 -5.40
CA ARG A 78 2.52 -13.85 -5.75
C ARG A 78 3.32 -13.74 -7.05
N LYS A 79 2.75 -13.13 -8.10
CA LYS A 79 3.46 -12.92 -9.38
C LYS A 79 4.70 -12.06 -9.20
N TYR A 80 4.61 -10.97 -8.45
CA TYR A 80 5.74 -10.09 -8.18
C TYR A 80 6.81 -10.72 -7.29
N THR A 81 6.43 -11.53 -6.29
CA THR A 81 7.37 -12.33 -5.50
C THR A 81 8.13 -13.30 -6.41
N ASN A 82 7.45 -14.01 -7.30
CA ASN A 82 8.08 -14.92 -8.26
C ASN A 82 8.99 -14.17 -9.25
N ALA A 83 8.65 -12.93 -9.60
CA ALA A 83 9.48 -12.04 -10.39
C ALA A 83 10.64 -11.39 -9.61
N LYS A 84 10.78 -11.72 -8.31
CA LYS A 84 11.81 -11.20 -7.39
C LYS A 84 11.74 -9.69 -7.18
N ALA A 85 10.54 -9.12 -7.12
CA ALA A 85 10.35 -7.74 -6.66
C ALA A 85 10.93 -7.57 -5.24
N ASP A 86 11.62 -6.46 -5.01
CA ASP A 86 12.27 -6.17 -3.72
C ASP A 86 11.28 -5.59 -2.71
N CYS A 87 10.29 -4.86 -3.20
CA CYS A 87 9.31 -4.14 -2.40
C CYS A 87 7.96 -4.08 -3.11
N PHE A 88 6.90 -3.86 -2.32
CA PHE A 88 5.54 -3.71 -2.81
C PHE A 88 4.99 -2.32 -2.50
N SER A 89 4.32 -1.71 -3.47
CA SER A 89 3.44 -0.54 -3.28
C SER A 89 2.00 -1.00 -3.47
N ILE A 90 1.15 -0.84 -2.45
CA ILE A 90 -0.24 -1.29 -2.51
C ILE A 90 -1.14 -0.09 -2.30
N LEU A 91 -1.93 0.26 -3.32
CA LEU A 91 -2.86 1.38 -3.23
C LEU A 91 -4.02 0.97 -2.32
N THR A 92 -4.24 1.75 -1.26
CA THR A 92 -5.33 1.53 -0.29
C THR A 92 -6.51 2.49 -0.47
N ASP A 93 -6.39 3.41 -1.42
CA ASP A 93 -7.42 4.39 -1.77
C ASP A 93 -8.52 3.79 -2.64
N THR A 94 -9.74 3.78 -2.14
CA THR A 94 -10.90 3.19 -2.83
C THR A 94 -11.47 4.08 -3.94
N ASP A 95 -11.62 5.38 -3.72
CA ASP A 95 -12.37 6.27 -4.61
C ASP A 95 -11.64 6.54 -5.94
N TYR A 96 -10.33 6.74 -5.86
CA TYR A 96 -9.52 7.18 -6.99
C TYR A 96 -8.74 6.02 -7.61
N PHE A 97 -8.25 5.09 -6.80
CA PHE A 97 -7.36 4.00 -7.24
C PHE A 97 -8.00 2.60 -7.22
N ARG A 98 -9.24 2.48 -6.68
CA ARG A 98 -9.94 1.20 -6.51
C ARG A 98 -9.13 0.19 -5.69
N GLY A 99 -8.42 0.70 -4.69
CA GLY A 99 -7.70 -0.07 -3.68
C GLY A 99 -8.45 -0.18 -2.36
N SER A 100 -7.88 -0.91 -1.42
CA SER A 100 -8.41 -1.05 -0.07
C SER A 100 -7.31 -1.33 0.96
N LEU A 101 -7.58 -1.02 2.24
CA LEU A 101 -6.71 -1.48 3.34
C LEU A 101 -6.68 -3.01 3.45
N ARG A 102 -7.76 -3.68 3.04
CA ARG A 102 -7.84 -5.14 3.05
C ARG A 102 -6.81 -5.75 2.08
N ASP A 103 -6.63 -5.16 0.90
CA ASP A 103 -5.59 -5.59 -0.05
C ASP A 103 -4.19 -5.56 0.59
N LEU A 104 -3.88 -4.52 1.37
CA LEU A 104 -2.61 -4.42 2.08
C LEU A 104 -2.45 -5.52 3.12
N TRP A 105 -3.48 -5.75 3.94
CA TRP A 105 -3.42 -6.80 4.97
C TRP A 105 -3.30 -8.19 4.38
N ASP A 106 -4.10 -8.52 3.36
CA ASP A 106 -4.09 -9.84 2.73
C ASP A 106 -2.73 -10.13 2.07
N VAL A 107 -2.10 -9.13 1.46
CA VAL A 107 -0.76 -9.29 0.89
C VAL A 107 0.31 -9.45 1.98
N VAL A 108 0.23 -8.70 3.08
CA VAL A 108 1.16 -8.86 4.21
C VAL A 108 1.05 -10.26 4.81
N GLU A 109 -0.17 -10.73 5.08
CA GLU A 109 -0.43 -12.08 5.59
C GLU A 109 0.09 -13.16 4.62
N PHE A 110 -0.10 -12.97 3.32
CA PHE A 110 0.45 -13.86 2.30
C PHE A 110 1.99 -13.95 2.35
N LEU A 111 2.68 -12.81 2.47
CA LEU A 111 4.14 -12.73 2.54
C LEU A 111 4.72 -13.24 3.87
N GLU A 112 3.94 -13.24 4.94
CA GLU A 112 4.34 -13.83 6.23
C GLU A 112 4.23 -15.37 6.20
N ALA A 113 3.28 -15.89 5.43
CA ALA A 113 3.03 -17.33 5.32
C ALA A 113 3.91 -18.06 4.29
N HIS A 114 4.62 -17.35 3.40
CA HIS A 114 5.37 -17.92 2.26
C HIS A 114 6.72 -17.23 2.05
#